data_AF-A0A642KPI1-F1
#
_entry.id   AF-A0A642KPI1-F1
#
_cell.length_a   1.000
_cell.length_b   1.000
_cell.length_c   1.000
_cell.angle_alpha   90.00
_cell.angle_beta   90.00
_cell.angle_gamma   90.00
#
_symmetry.space_group_name_H-M   'P 1'
#
loop_
_entity.id
_entity.type
_entity.pdbx_description
1 polymer ?
#
loop_
_entity_poly.entity_id
_entity_poly.type
_entity_poly.pdbx_seq_one_letter_code
_entity_poly.pdbx_strand_id
1 'polypeptide(L)'
;MEDKSLTLEQETQIKEKAVKLKAEKKLRKIYPLVVFGDVSCSEKEIYVAYMAEPTFPQFSKFMAASKKDEVMAMKTLAKDCFIEGDKELVDDESLFLFGLMGQLSEIISTRQSTLVNL
;
A
#
# COMPACT_ATOMS: atom_id res chain seq x y z
N MET A 1 -2.70 23.69 1.80
CA MET A 1 -2.96 22.29 2.19
C MET A 1 -2.79 22.25 3.68
N GLU A 2 -3.85 21.95 4.43
CA GLU A 2 -3.69 21.65 5.86
C GLU A 2 -2.85 20.38 5.99
N ASP A 3 -1.83 20.40 6.85
CA ASP A 3 -1.03 19.22 7.17
C ASP A 3 -1.91 18.22 7.93
N LYS A 4 -2.60 17.36 7.19
CA LYS A 4 -3.34 16.23 7.76
C LYS A 4 -2.33 15.27 8.37
N SER A 5 -2.38 15.11 9.69
CA SER A 5 -1.51 14.22 10.46
C SER A 5 -2.32 13.25 11.29
N LEU A 6 -1.77 12.07 11.52
CA LEU A 6 -2.38 11.08 12.40
C LEU A 6 -2.16 11.49 13.85
N THR A 7 -3.17 11.25 14.68
CA THR A 7 -2.98 11.32 16.13
C THR A 7 -2.08 10.18 16.61
N LEU A 8 -1.39 10.38 17.73
CA LEU A 8 -0.54 9.35 18.35
C LEU A 8 -1.33 8.05 18.62
N GLU A 9 -2.59 8.17 19.02
CA GLU A 9 -3.48 7.04 19.28
C GLU A 9 -3.78 6.25 17.99
N GLN A 10 -4.13 6.94 16.90
CA GLN A 10 -4.37 6.30 15.60
C GLN A 10 -3.12 5.61 15.08
N GLU A 11 -1.96 6.26 15.14
CA GLU A 11 -0.70 5.63 14.74
C GLU A 11 -0.41 4.35 15.54
N THR A 12 -0.65 4.40 16.86
CA THR A 12 -0.39 3.28 17.75
C THR A 12 -1.31 2.10 17.40
N GLN A 13 -2.60 2.35 17.21
CA GLN A 13 -3.57 1.33 16.82
C GLN A 13 -3.22 0.69 15.47
N ILE A 14 -2.81 1.50 14.49
CA ILE A 14 -2.41 1.01 13.16
C ILE A 14 -1.16 0.12 13.27
N LYS A 15 -0.16 0.55 14.04
CA LYS A 15 1.08 -0.22 14.25
C LYS A 15 0.79 -1.53 14.98
N GLU A 16 -0.03 -1.51 16.03
CA GLU A 16 -0.43 -2.72 16.77
C GLU A 16 -1.18 -3.71 15.88
N LYS A 17 -2.12 -3.24 15.07
CA LYS A 17 -2.86 -4.09 14.13
C LYS A 17 -1.93 -4.69 13.07
N ALA A 18 -0.97 -3.93 12.54
CA ALA A 18 0.03 -4.45 11.63
C ALA A 18 0.88 -5.56 12.26
N VAL A 19 1.26 -5.43 13.54
CA VAL A 19 2.02 -6.47 14.26
C VAL A 19 1.19 -7.74 14.45
N LYS A 20 -0.09 -7.62 14.82
CA LYS A 20 -1.01 -8.76 14.95
C LYS A 20 -1.18 -9.50 13.61
N LEU A 21 -1.49 -8.76 12.54
CA LEU A 21 -1.64 -9.34 11.20
C LEU A 21 -0.37 -10.02 10.69
N LYS A 22 0.81 -9.47 11.03
CA LYS A 22 2.10 -10.05 10.67
C LYS A 22 2.27 -11.43 11.31
N ALA A 23 1.94 -11.56 12.59
CA ALA A 23 2.02 -12.82 13.33
C ALA A 23 0.98 -13.85 12.85
N GLU A 24 -0.27 -13.42 12.67
CA GLU A 24 -1.38 -14.29 12.24
C GLU A 24 -1.15 -14.87 10.84
N LYS A 25 -0.74 -14.03 9.88
CA LYS A 25 -0.53 -14.45 8.49
C LYS A 25 0.90 -14.92 8.20
N LYS A 26 1.77 -14.97 9.22
CA LYS A 26 3.19 -15.37 9.12
C LYS A 26 3.93 -14.62 8.01
N LEU A 27 3.66 -13.33 7.89
CA LEU A 27 4.23 -12.49 6.84
C LEU A 27 5.57 -11.90 7.29
N ARG A 28 6.50 -11.73 6.34
CA ARG A 28 7.81 -11.13 6.62
C ARG A 28 7.68 -9.67 7.03
N LYS A 29 6.85 -8.91 6.31
CA LYS A 29 6.65 -7.48 6.49
C LYS A 29 5.23 -7.08 6.07
N ILE A 30 4.67 -6.12 6.79
CA ILE A 30 3.39 -5.47 6.50
C ILE A 30 3.65 -3.97 6.42
N TYR A 31 3.06 -3.34 5.42
CA TYR A 31 3.08 -1.91 5.17
C TYR A 31 1.69 -1.35 5.46
N PRO A 32 1.45 -0.76 6.64
CA PRO A 32 0.25 0.04 6.86
C PRO A 32 0.36 1.32 6.03
N LEU A 33 -0.63 1.55 5.18
CA LEU A 33 -0.78 2.74 4.36
C LEU A 33 -2.00 3.51 4.83
N VAL A 34 -1.86 4.83 4.90
CA VAL A 34 -2.92 5.74 5.30
C VAL A 34 -3.13 6.76 4.20
N VAL A 35 -4.38 6.92 3.79
CA VAL A 35 -4.79 7.90 2.79
C VAL A 35 -5.87 8.78 3.42
N PHE A 36 -5.69 10.09 3.34
CA PHE A 36 -6.68 11.04 3.81
C PHE A 36 -7.65 11.35 2.69
N GLY A 37 -8.94 11.05 2.90
CA GLY A 37 -9.98 11.37 1.93
C GLY A 37 -10.39 12.83 1.95
N ASP A 38 -11.23 13.18 0.98
CA ASP A 38 -11.86 14.49 0.84
C ASP A 38 -13.30 14.47 1.37
N VAL A 39 -13.47 14.99 2.59
CA VAL A 39 -14.78 15.12 3.24
C VAL A 39 -15.74 16.00 2.43
N SER A 40 -15.22 16.95 1.64
CA SER A 40 -16.05 17.79 0.77
C SER A 40 -16.70 17.00 -0.38
N CYS A 41 -16.08 15.87 -0.76
CA CYS A 41 -16.60 14.91 -1.73
C CYS A 41 -17.36 13.74 -1.06
N SER A 42 -17.78 13.88 0.21
CA SER A 42 -18.44 12.81 0.99
C SER A 42 -17.58 11.55 1.21
N GLU A 43 -16.25 11.68 1.18
CA GLU A 43 -15.33 10.61 1.51
C GLU A 43 -15.07 10.52 3.02
N LYS A 44 -14.54 9.38 3.48
CA LYS A 44 -14.05 9.25 4.86
C LYS A 44 -12.84 10.14 5.07
N GLU A 45 -12.67 10.66 6.29
CA GLU A 45 -11.48 11.46 6.63
C GLU A 45 -10.18 10.68 6.47
N ILE A 46 -10.18 9.40 6.86
CA ILE A 46 -9.00 8.55 6.88
C ILE A 46 -9.38 7.15 6.39
N TYR A 47 -8.58 6.64 5.47
CA TYR A 47 -8.60 5.26 4.99
C TYR A 47 -7.29 4.58 5.37
N VAL A 48 -7.37 3.33 5.81
CA VAL A 48 -6.21 2.54 6.21
C VAL A 48 -6.19 1.21 5.49
N ALA A 49 -5.09 0.89 4.79
CA ALA A 49 -4.86 -0.41 4.18
C ALA A 49 -3.59 -1.06 4.72
N TYR A 50 -3.63 -2.37 4.96
CA TYR A 50 -2.47 -3.17 5.34
C TYR A 50 -2.03 -3.98 4.13
N MET A 51 -0.82 -3.73 3.66
CA MET A 51 -0.27 -4.36 2.44
C MET A 51 0.89 -5.30 2.80
N ALA A 52 0.98 -6.44 2.12
CA ALA A 52 2.12 -7.35 2.21
C ALA A 52 3.23 -6.94 1.23
N GLU A 53 4.46 -7.36 1.51
CA GLU A 53 5.51 -7.40 0.48
C GLU A 53 5.08 -8.40 -0.61
N PRO A 54 5.10 -8.03 -1.90
CA PRO A 54 4.73 -8.95 -2.96
C PRO A 54 5.66 -10.14 -3.00
N THR A 55 5.08 -11.32 -3.20
CA THR A 55 5.85 -12.55 -3.44
C THR A 55 6.51 -12.51 -4.82
N PHE A 56 7.53 -13.34 -5.02
CA PHE A 56 8.21 -13.42 -6.31
C PHE A 56 7.26 -13.67 -7.51
N PRO A 57 6.26 -14.58 -7.44
CA PRO A 57 5.31 -14.76 -8.52
C PRO A 57 4.45 -13.51 -8.79
N GLN A 58 3.98 -12.83 -7.74
CA GLN A 58 3.18 -11.61 -7.87
C GLN A 58 4.02 -10.47 -8.47
N PHE A 59 5.26 -10.32 -8.03
CA PHE A 59 6.18 -9.32 -8.57
C PHE A 59 6.54 -9.61 -10.04
N SER A 60 6.81 -10.87 -10.39
CA SER A 60 7.07 -11.26 -11.78
C SER A 60 5.87 -10.98 -12.70
N LYS A 61 4.66 -11.30 -12.24
CA LYS A 61 3.40 -10.96 -12.92
C LYS A 61 3.24 -9.45 -13.11
N PHE A 62 3.52 -8.66 -12.08
CA PHE A 62 3.53 -7.20 -12.16
C PHE A 62 4.52 -6.69 -13.21
N MET A 63 5.78 -7.17 -13.19
CA MET A 63 6.82 -6.76 -14.14
C MET A 63 6.48 -7.10 -15.61
N ALA A 64 5.74 -8.18 -15.83
CA ALA A 64 5.26 -8.54 -17.16
C ALA A 64 4.11 -7.63 -17.61
N ALA A 65 3.16 -7.35 -16.72
CA ALA A 65 2.00 -6.52 -16.99
C ALA A 65 2.36 -5.04 -17.15
N SER A 66 3.28 -4.52 -16.32
CA SER A 66 3.65 -3.09 -16.29
C SER A 66 4.29 -2.60 -17.58
N LYS A 67 4.92 -3.50 -18.34
CA LYS A 67 5.44 -3.20 -19.69
C LYS A 67 4.36 -2.85 -20.71
N LYS A 68 3.12 -3.30 -20.48
CA LYS A 68 1.98 -3.07 -21.37
C LYS A 68 1.05 -2.00 -20.83
N ASP A 69 0.72 -2.09 -19.55
CA ASP A 69 -0.21 -1.19 -18.87
C ASP A 69 0.18 -1.10 -17.40
N GLU A 70 0.88 -0.01 -17.05
CA GLU A 70 1.39 0.21 -15.70
C GLU A 70 0.26 0.43 -14.68
N VAL A 71 -0.79 1.16 -15.05
CA VAL A 71 -1.90 1.48 -14.14
C VAL A 71 -2.65 0.20 -13.78
N MET A 72 -2.97 -0.64 -14.78
CA MET A 72 -3.65 -1.91 -14.55
C MET A 72 -2.74 -2.92 -13.81
N ALA A 73 -1.44 -2.89 -14.08
CA ALA A 73 -0.46 -3.70 -13.35
C ALA A 73 -0.38 -3.29 -11.87
N MET A 74 -0.32 -1.99 -11.57
CA MET A 74 -0.33 -1.46 -10.20
C MET A 74 -1.63 -1.81 -9.49
N LYS A 75 -2.79 -1.71 -10.16
CA LYS A 75 -4.08 -2.11 -9.57
C LYS A 75 -4.12 -3.60 -9.23
N THR A 76 -3.57 -4.43 -10.11
CA THR A 76 -3.45 -5.88 -9.88
C THR A 76 -2.52 -6.18 -8.72
N LEU A 77 -1.36 -5.51 -8.66
CA LEU A 77 -0.39 -5.62 -7.58
C LEU A 77 -1.00 -5.19 -6.24
N ALA A 78 -1.77 -4.10 -6.21
CA ALA A 78 -2.45 -3.64 -5.01
C ALA A 78 -3.38 -4.72 -4.46
N LYS A 79 -4.17 -5.37 -5.33
CA LYS A 79 -5.04 -6.49 -4.96
C LYS A 79 -4.25 -7.69 -4.45
N ASP A 80 -3.15 -8.02 -5.11
CA ASP A 80 -2.27 -9.15 -4.75
C ASP A 80 -1.55 -8.91 -3.40
N CYS A 81 -1.27 -7.65 -3.05
CA CYS A 81 -0.62 -7.26 -1.79
C CYS A 81 -1.60 -6.93 -0.66
N PHE A 82 -2.88 -6.67 -0.95
CA PHE A 82 -3.86 -6.26 0.05
C PHE A 82 -4.14 -7.37 1.07
N ILE A 83 -4.01 -7.05 2.36
CA ILE A 83 -4.25 -8.00 3.46
C ILE A 83 -5.61 -7.75 4.10
N GLU A 84 -5.82 -6.52 4.55
CA GLU A 84 -6.99 -6.05 5.31
C GLU A 84 -7.03 -4.52 5.33
N GLY A 85 -8.14 -3.93 5.74
CA GLY A 85 -8.35 -2.49 5.85
C GLY A 85 -9.51 -2.01 4.97
N ASP A 86 -9.48 -0.73 4.61
CA ASP A 86 -10.44 -0.12 3.70
C ASP A 86 -10.18 -0.57 2.25
N LYS A 87 -11.00 -1.52 1.77
CA LYS A 87 -10.94 -2.03 0.40
C LYS A 87 -11.21 -0.96 -0.66
N GLU A 88 -11.89 0.10 -0.29
CA GLU A 88 -12.17 1.27 -1.13
C GLU A 88 -10.87 1.84 -1.73
N LEU A 89 -9.75 1.76 -1.01
CA LEU A 89 -8.44 2.20 -1.52
C LEU A 89 -7.94 1.44 -2.76
N VAL A 90 -8.45 0.23 -2.98
CA VAL A 90 -8.05 -0.64 -4.09
C VAL A 90 -9.14 -0.71 -5.17
N ASP A 91 -10.39 -0.63 -4.73
CA ASP A 91 -11.56 -0.82 -5.61
C ASP A 91 -12.05 0.49 -6.23
N ASP A 92 -12.01 1.61 -5.50
CA ASP A 92 -12.35 2.94 -6.02
C ASP A 92 -11.22 3.52 -6.87
N GLU A 93 -11.55 4.03 -8.06
CA GLU A 93 -10.56 4.49 -9.02
C GLU A 93 -9.88 5.79 -8.58
N SER A 94 -10.62 6.70 -7.94
CA SER A 94 -10.08 7.98 -7.47
C SER A 94 -9.12 7.76 -6.31
N LEU A 95 -9.57 7.02 -5.29
CA LEU A 95 -8.76 6.68 -4.12
C LEU A 95 -7.52 5.86 -4.50
N PHE A 96 -7.66 4.95 -5.47
CA PHE A 96 -6.53 4.19 -5.97
C PHE A 96 -5.51 5.09 -6.68
N LEU A 97 -5.94 5.87 -7.68
CA LEU A 97 -5.05 6.66 -8.53
C LEU A 97 -4.37 7.80 -7.77
N PHE A 98 -5.12 8.51 -6.91
CA PHE A 98 -4.64 9.72 -6.25
C PHE A 98 -4.23 9.50 -4.79
N GLY A 99 -4.55 8.34 -4.21
CA GLY A 99 -4.19 8.00 -2.83
C GLY A 99 -3.19 6.85 -2.73
N LEU A 100 -3.59 5.66 -3.19
CA LEU A 100 -2.84 4.42 -2.93
C LEU A 100 -1.64 4.21 -3.86
N MET A 101 -1.78 4.53 -5.15
CA MET A 101 -0.82 4.13 -6.20
C MET A 101 0.60 4.67 -5.94
N GLY A 102 0.73 5.93 -5.52
CA GLY A 102 2.04 6.53 -5.22
C GLY A 102 2.74 5.91 -4.00
N GLN A 103 1.98 5.39 -3.03
CA GLN A 103 2.57 4.68 -1.89
C GLN A 103 2.90 3.23 -2.23
N LEU A 104 2.17 2.64 -3.18
CA LEU A 104 2.42 1.27 -3.63
C LEU A 104 3.76 1.16 -4.37
N SER A 105 4.19 2.18 -5.11
CA SER A 105 5.52 2.21 -5.74
C SER A 105 6.66 2.13 -4.72
N GLU A 106 6.48 2.69 -3.52
CA GLU A 106 7.46 2.60 -2.43
C GLU A 106 7.60 1.17 -1.89
N ILE A 107 6.51 0.40 -1.87
CA ILE A 107 6.53 -1.01 -1.43
C ILE A 107 7.39 -1.87 -2.35
N ILE A 108 7.41 -1.57 -3.65
CA ILE A 108 8.17 -2.29 -4.66
C ILE A 108 9.53 -1.67 -5.00
N SER A 109 9.91 -0.58 -4.32
CA SER A 109 11.18 0.08 -4.54
C SER A 109 12.36 -0.88 -4.29
N THR A 110 13.40 -0.77 -5.13
CA THR A 110 14.63 -1.54 -4.96
C THR A 110 15.36 -1.10 -3.71
N ARG A 111 15.82 -2.06 -2.91
CA ARG A 111 16.68 -1.78 -1.77
C ARG A 111 17.99 -1.17 -2.27
N GLN A 112 18.58 -0.26 -1.49
CA GLN A 112 19.91 0.27 -1.77
C GLN A 112 20.89 -0.90 -1.92
N SER A 113 21.52 -0.97 -3.09
CA SER A 113 22.53 -1.97 -3.40
C SER A 113 23.80 -1.27 -3.86
N THR A 114 24.93 -1.64 -3.26
CA THR A 114 26.26 -1.22 -3.70
C THR A 114 26.94 -2.43 -4.34
N LEU A 115 27.52 -2.22 -5.52
CA LEU A 115 28.45 -3.18 -6.10
C LEU A 115 29.81 -2.96 -5.46
N VAL A 116 30.35 -4.02 -4.83
CA VAL A 116 31.69 -4.01 -4.26
C VAL A 116 32.65 -4.53 -5.33
N ASN A 117 33.75 -3.81 -5.55
CA ASN A 117 34.80 -4.10 -6.54
C ASN A 117 34.41 -3.93 -8.02
N LEU A 118 33.71 -2.84 -8.35
CA LEU A 118 33.76 -2.25 -9.69
C LEU A 118 34.84 -1.16 -9.75
#